data_AF-A0A967GLX2-F1
#
_entry.id   AF-A0A967GLX2-F1
#
_cell.length_a   1.000
_cell.length_b   1.000
_cell.length_c   1.000
_cell.angle_alpha   90.00
_cell.angle_beta   90.00
_cell.angle_gamma   90.00
#
_symmetry.space_group_name_H-M   'P 1'
#
loop_
_entity.id
_entity.type
_entity.pdbx_description
1 polymer ?
#
loop_
_entity_poly.entity_id
_entity_poly.type
_entity_poly.pdbx_seq_one_letter_code
_entity_poly.pdbx_strand_id
1 'polypeptide(L)'
;MSFFKPRGTFIENLPRIYGLYTGGFVVFILLMAVLEQMGVGADTIGILFVAFTIVIYAIIGWLSRTMEVSAYYVAGRQVPPVFNGMATAADWMSGASFVAMAGGIYMGGHAYLAFVVGWTGGYVLVAVLMAPYLRKFGCYTVPDFIGTRYGGNLARLCAVIVLVVASFTYVTAQINATGTIASRALQIPFEVGVWFGLLGILLCSMLGGMRAVTWTQVAQYIVLIIAYLVPVIWMSNKQGFGLIPQFVYGDAVARIAELEPILGV
;
A
#
# COMPACT_ATOMS: atom_id res chain seq x y z
N MET A 1 9.59 7.99 -34.13
CA MET A 1 10.37 7.87 -32.88
C MET A 1 10.32 9.17 -32.04
N SER A 2 9.12 9.77 -31.87
CA SER A 2 8.91 11.09 -31.21
C SER A 2 8.10 10.99 -29.90
N PHE A 3 7.65 9.80 -29.52
CA PHE A 3 6.73 9.61 -28.39
C PHE A 3 7.42 9.62 -27.01
N PHE A 4 8.75 9.50 -26.94
CA PHE A 4 9.49 9.29 -25.67
C PHE A 4 10.30 10.48 -25.16
N LYS A 5 10.21 11.67 -25.79
CA LYS A 5 10.91 12.84 -25.25
C LYS A 5 10.09 13.44 -24.09
N PRO A 6 10.59 13.47 -22.84
CA PRO A 6 9.91 14.17 -21.76
C PRO A 6 9.83 15.66 -22.14
N ARG A 7 8.63 16.22 -22.12
CA ARG A 7 8.42 17.67 -22.21
C ARG A 7 8.22 18.15 -20.78
N GLY A 8 9.11 19.01 -20.28
CA GLY A 8 8.96 19.63 -18.96
C GLY A 8 9.65 18.90 -17.79
N THR A 9 9.32 19.32 -16.57
CA THR A 9 9.91 18.76 -15.33
C THR A 9 9.39 17.34 -15.06
N PHE A 10 10.10 16.57 -14.21
CA PHE A 10 9.69 15.20 -13.84
C PHE A 10 8.24 15.15 -13.31
N ILE A 11 7.85 16.16 -12.53
CA ILE A 11 6.53 16.28 -11.91
C ILE A 11 5.41 16.42 -12.96
N GLU A 12 5.65 17.20 -14.02
CA GLU A 12 4.69 17.41 -15.10
C GLU A 12 4.43 16.14 -15.92
N ASN A 13 5.41 15.22 -15.93
CA ASN A 13 5.30 13.96 -16.65
C ASN A 13 4.70 12.82 -15.80
N LEU A 14 4.43 13.03 -14.51
CA LEU A 14 3.91 11.98 -13.61
C LEU A 14 2.64 11.30 -14.12
N PRO A 15 1.59 12.01 -14.57
CA PRO A 15 0.37 11.36 -15.05
C PRO A 15 0.64 10.45 -16.25
N ARG A 16 1.60 10.83 -17.09
CA ARG A 16 2.00 10.04 -18.27
C ARG A 16 2.81 8.81 -17.89
N ILE A 17 3.76 8.96 -16.96
CA ILE A 17 4.58 7.85 -16.46
C ILE A 17 3.68 6.81 -15.78
N TYR A 18 2.82 7.24 -14.87
CA TYR A 18 1.92 6.34 -14.16
C TYR A 18 0.78 5.82 -15.05
N GLY A 19 0.32 6.59 -16.04
CA GLY A 19 -0.60 6.09 -17.07
C GLY A 19 0.01 4.97 -17.91
N LEU A 20 1.28 5.12 -18.33
CA LEU A 20 2.02 4.07 -19.03
C LEU A 20 2.23 2.85 -18.13
N TYR A 21 2.57 3.07 -16.85
CA TYR A 21 2.69 2.00 -15.87
C TYR A 21 1.38 1.22 -15.70
N THR A 22 0.25 1.91 -15.52
CA THR A 22 -1.08 1.28 -15.42
C THR A 22 -1.40 0.49 -16.69
N GLY A 23 -1.18 1.06 -17.88
CA GLY A 23 -1.39 0.36 -19.14
C GLY A 23 -0.51 -0.89 -19.26
N GLY A 24 0.78 -0.78 -18.92
CA GLY A 24 1.71 -1.91 -18.89
C GLY A 24 1.30 -2.98 -17.89
N PHE A 25 0.78 -2.60 -16.72
CA PHE A 25 0.29 -3.54 -15.72
C PHE A 25 -0.98 -4.27 -16.17
N VAL A 26 -1.91 -3.58 -16.84
CA VAL A 26 -3.10 -4.23 -17.44
C VAL A 26 -2.68 -5.22 -18.52
N VAL A 27 -1.73 -4.86 -19.39
CA VAL A 27 -1.17 -5.79 -20.39
C VAL A 27 -0.51 -6.99 -19.69
N PHE A 28 0.23 -6.77 -18.61
CA PHE A 28 0.82 -7.85 -17.82
C PHE A 28 -0.24 -8.81 -17.26
N ILE A 29 -1.35 -8.29 -16.71
CA ILE A 29 -2.48 -9.12 -16.25
C ILE A 29 -3.06 -9.95 -17.39
N LEU A 30 -3.29 -9.34 -18.56
CA LEU A 30 -3.81 -10.06 -19.73
C LEU A 30 -2.85 -11.15 -20.21
N LEU A 31 -1.54 -10.88 -20.19
CA LEU A 31 -0.53 -11.90 -20.50
C LEU A 31 -0.58 -13.06 -19.50
N MET A 32 -0.73 -12.79 -18.20
CA MET A 32 -0.87 -13.84 -17.20
C MET A 32 -2.13 -14.67 -17.41
N ALA A 33 -3.26 -14.04 -17.77
CA ALA A 33 -4.49 -14.75 -18.10
C ALA A 33 -4.35 -15.63 -19.35
N VAL A 34 -3.60 -15.20 -20.35
CA VAL A 34 -3.27 -16.03 -21.53
C VAL A 34 -2.39 -17.21 -21.12
N LEU A 35 -1.36 -17.00 -20.30
CA LEU A 35 -0.51 -18.07 -19.79
C LEU A 35 -1.29 -19.10 -18.98
N GLU A 36 -2.24 -18.65 -18.15
CA GLU A 36 -3.15 -19.53 -17.42
C GLU A 36 -3.97 -20.41 -18.38
N GLN A 37 -4.54 -19.83 -19.44
CA GLN A 37 -5.28 -20.57 -20.47
C GLN A 37 -4.40 -21.55 -21.25
N MET A 38 -3.11 -21.26 -21.38
CA MET A 38 -2.10 -22.15 -21.97
C MET A 38 -1.67 -23.28 -21.02
N GLY A 39 -2.23 -23.36 -19.81
CA GLY A 39 -1.98 -24.42 -18.85
C GLY A 39 -0.79 -24.15 -17.91
N VAL A 40 -0.29 -22.91 -17.83
CA VAL A 40 0.72 -22.55 -16.83
C VAL A 40 0.09 -22.62 -15.43
N GLY A 41 0.77 -23.31 -14.50
CA GLY A 41 0.28 -23.47 -13.14
C GLY A 41 0.16 -22.16 -12.36
N ALA A 42 -0.83 -22.09 -11.47
CA ALA A 42 -1.11 -20.93 -10.63
C ALA A 42 0.11 -20.47 -9.81
N ASP A 43 0.92 -21.41 -9.32
CA ASP A 43 2.14 -21.12 -8.56
C ASP A 43 3.15 -20.31 -9.39
N THR A 44 3.31 -20.67 -10.67
CA THR A 44 4.21 -19.97 -11.59
C THR A 44 3.69 -18.57 -11.90
N ILE A 45 2.37 -18.42 -12.10
CA ILE A 45 1.73 -17.12 -12.30
C ILE A 45 1.94 -16.23 -11.06
N GLY A 46 1.76 -16.77 -9.86
CA GLY A 46 2.02 -16.08 -8.60
C GLY A 46 3.46 -15.57 -8.49
N ILE A 47 4.44 -16.43 -8.81
CA ILE A 47 5.86 -16.05 -8.85
C ILE A 47 6.10 -14.93 -9.85
N LEU A 48 5.52 -15.00 -11.06
CA LEU A 48 5.67 -13.96 -12.08
C LEU A 48 5.09 -12.62 -11.62
N PHE A 49 3.93 -12.61 -10.96
CA PHE A 49 3.35 -11.40 -10.38
C PHE A 49 4.25 -10.76 -9.32
N VAL A 50 4.78 -11.56 -8.40
CA VAL A 50 5.68 -11.08 -7.34
C VAL A 50 7.00 -10.57 -7.93
N ALA A 51 7.60 -11.32 -8.86
CA ALA A 51 8.84 -10.92 -9.52
C ALA A 51 8.65 -9.62 -10.31
N PHE A 52 7.57 -9.50 -11.09
CA PHE A 52 7.26 -8.29 -11.86
C PHE A 52 7.14 -7.05 -10.97
N THR A 53 6.38 -7.15 -9.88
CA THR A 53 6.16 -6.02 -8.96
C THR A 53 7.45 -5.64 -8.24
N ILE A 54 8.21 -6.60 -7.70
CA ILE A 54 9.50 -6.33 -7.04
C ILE A 54 10.49 -5.66 -8.00
N VAL A 55 10.62 -6.17 -9.23
CA VAL A 55 11.55 -5.61 -10.23
C VAL A 55 11.16 -4.17 -10.57
N ILE A 56 9.88 -3.89 -10.79
CA ILE A 56 9.44 -2.53 -11.10
C ILE A 56 9.69 -1.59 -9.92
N TYR A 57 9.35 -2.00 -8.69
CA TYR A 57 9.56 -1.16 -7.52
C TYR A 57 11.05 -0.90 -7.29
N ALA A 58 11.91 -1.89 -7.53
CA ALA A 58 13.35 -1.74 -7.44
C ALA A 58 13.89 -0.77 -8.51
N ILE A 59 13.36 -0.83 -9.74
CA ILE A 59 13.70 0.12 -10.81
C ILE A 59 13.27 1.54 -10.42
N ILE A 60 12.07 1.73 -9.89
CA ILE A 60 11.60 3.05 -9.43
C ILE A 60 12.49 3.57 -8.30
N GLY A 61 12.86 2.72 -7.34
CA GLY A 61 13.77 3.06 -6.25
C GLY A 61 15.14 3.48 -6.75
N TRP A 62 15.72 2.71 -7.68
CA TRP A 62 17.00 3.01 -8.32
C TRP A 62 16.98 4.34 -9.09
N LEU A 63 15.94 4.57 -9.89
CA LEU A 63 15.77 5.81 -10.65
C LEU A 63 15.50 7.04 -9.75
N SER A 64 14.98 6.82 -8.55
CA SER A 64 14.66 7.85 -7.56
C SER A 64 15.79 8.14 -6.57
N ARG A 65 16.98 7.55 -6.77
CA ARG A 65 18.12 7.71 -5.87
C ARG A 65 18.50 9.18 -5.65
N THR A 66 18.84 9.54 -4.42
CA THR A 66 19.23 10.91 -4.06
C THR A 66 20.17 10.93 -2.87
N MET A 67 21.13 11.85 -2.90
CA MET A 67 22.06 12.13 -1.80
C MET A 67 21.70 13.41 -1.03
N GLU A 68 20.67 14.14 -1.48
CA GLU A 68 20.25 15.38 -0.84
C GLU A 68 19.35 15.08 0.35
N VAL A 69 19.68 15.61 1.54
CA VAL A 69 18.96 15.38 2.81
C VAL A 69 17.47 15.71 2.70
N SER A 70 17.12 16.83 2.08
CA SER A 70 15.71 17.25 1.95
C SER A 70 14.92 16.32 1.01
N ALA A 71 15.54 15.87 -0.08
CA ALA A 71 14.96 14.89 -0.98
C ALA A 71 14.84 13.50 -0.32
N TYR A 72 15.82 13.13 0.50
CA TYR A 72 15.86 11.85 1.19
C TYR A 72 14.83 11.74 2.31
N TYR A 73 14.64 12.77 3.15
CA TYR A 73 13.73 12.69 4.28
C TYR A 73 12.31 13.19 4.00
N VAL A 74 12.13 14.19 3.12
CA VAL A 74 10.82 14.82 2.88
C VAL A 74 10.45 14.91 1.40
N ALA A 75 11.14 14.16 0.53
CA ALA A 75 10.94 14.20 -0.92
C ALA A 75 10.97 15.63 -1.50
N GLY A 76 11.79 16.50 -0.90
CA GLY A 76 11.92 17.90 -1.30
C GLY A 76 10.65 18.74 -1.08
N ARG A 77 9.61 18.20 -0.43
CA ARG A 77 8.28 18.82 -0.27
C ARG A 77 7.59 19.19 -1.60
N GLN A 78 7.94 18.50 -2.68
CA GLN A 78 7.44 18.79 -4.04
C GLN A 78 6.42 17.76 -4.55
N VAL A 79 6.05 16.77 -3.73
CA VAL A 79 5.09 15.73 -4.14
C VAL A 79 3.70 16.35 -4.29
N PRO A 80 3.05 16.24 -5.45
CA PRO A 80 1.73 16.81 -5.63
C PRO A 80 0.68 16.12 -4.73
N PRO A 81 -0.39 16.82 -4.31
CA PRO A 81 -1.33 16.32 -3.29
C PRO A 81 -1.95 14.97 -3.60
N VAL A 82 -2.38 14.73 -4.85
CA VAL A 82 -3.00 13.47 -5.28
C VAL A 82 -2.04 12.29 -5.13
N PHE A 83 -0.80 12.44 -5.62
CA PHE A 83 0.23 11.40 -5.52
C PHE A 83 0.63 11.13 -4.08
N ASN A 84 0.70 12.18 -3.25
CA ASN A 84 0.96 12.01 -1.81
C ASN A 84 -0.19 11.25 -1.12
N GLY A 85 -1.44 11.53 -1.52
CA GLY A 85 -2.62 10.80 -1.05
C GLY A 85 -2.60 9.33 -1.47
N MET A 86 -2.27 9.04 -2.73
CA MET A 86 -2.09 7.66 -3.24
C MET A 86 -1.00 6.92 -2.46
N ALA A 87 0.14 7.57 -2.23
CA ALA A 87 1.24 6.98 -1.47
C ALA A 87 0.83 6.66 -0.03
N THR A 88 0.12 7.60 0.62
CA THR A 88 -0.41 7.41 1.98
C THR A 88 -1.44 6.29 2.03
N ALA A 89 -2.32 6.19 1.02
CA ALA A 89 -3.30 5.13 0.93
C ALA A 89 -2.67 3.75 0.70
N ALA A 90 -1.60 3.65 -0.09
CA ALA A 90 -0.84 2.41 -0.23
C ALA A 90 -0.15 2.00 1.09
N ASP A 91 0.43 2.94 1.82
CA ASP A 91 1.04 2.68 3.13
C ASP A 91 -0.01 2.20 4.16
N TRP A 92 -1.21 2.79 4.11
CA TRP A 92 -2.34 2.37 4.91
C TRP A 92 -2.84 0.95 4.54
N MET A 93 -2.70 0.53 3.28
CA MET A 93 -3.03 -0.81 2.79
C MET A 93 -1.88 -1.80 3.00
N SER A 94 -1.56 -2.06 4.25
CA SER A 94 -0.46 -2.94 4.65
C SER A 94 -0.93 -4.32 5.11
N GLY A 95 -0.01 -5.20 5.53
CA GLY A 95 -0.33 -6.53 6.05
C GLY A 95 -1.27 -6.50 7.26
N ALA A 96 -1.20 -5.45 8.09
CA ALA A 96 -2.19 -5.23 9.14
C ALA A 96 -3.59 -5.04 8.55
N SER A 97 -3.72 -4.21 7.53
CA SER A 97 -5.02 -3.90 6.94
C SER A 97 -5.58 -5.00 6.06
N PHE A 98 -4.73 -5.82 5.44
CA PHE A 98 -5.17 -6.93 4.60
C PHE A 98 -5.34 -8.21 5.40
N VAL A 99 -4.27 -8.71 6.03
CA VAL A 99 -4.26 -10.01 6.72
C VAL A 99 -5.03 -9.94 8.03
N ALA A 100 -4.81 -8.90 8.84
CA ALA A 100 -5.47 -8.81 10.14
C ALA A 100 -6.97 -8.51 10.00
N MET A 101 -7.40 -7.71 9.01
CA MET A 101 -8.82 -7.51 8.75
C MET A 101 -9.49 -8.77 8.21
N ALA A 102 -8.87 -9.48 7.26
CA ALA A 102 -9.43 -10.73 6.75
C ALA A 102 -9.61 -11.76 7.87
N GLY A 103 -8.58 -11.94 8.71
CA GLY A 103 -8.66 -12.83 9.87
C GLY A 103 -9.65 -12.35 10.93
N GLY A 104 -9.66 -11.05 11.22
CA GLY A 104 -10.55 -10.43 12.21
C GLY A 104 -12.02 -10.56 11.83
N ILE A 105 -12.37 -10.24 10.58
CA ILE A 105 -13.74 -10.40 10.07
C ILE A 105 -14.13 -11.88 10.04
N TYR A 106 -13.22 -12.77 9.65
CA TYR A 106 -13.49 -14.22 9.66
C TYR A 106 -13.81 -14.74 11.07
N MET A 107 -13.11 -14.25 12.10
CA MET A 107 -13.30 -14.73 13.48
C MET A 107 -14.40 -14.00 14.26
N GLY A 108 -14.56 -12.69 14.05
CA GLY A 108 -15.45 -11.84 14.83
C GLY A 108 -16.52 -11.12 14.03
N GLY A 109 -16.73 -11.52 12.77
CA GLY A 109 -17.80 -11.04 11.91
C GLY A 109 -17.73 -9.54 11.59
N HIS A 110 -18.89 -8.97 11.28
CA HIS A 110 -19.02 -7.58 10.83
C HIS A 110 -18.61 -6.54 11.88
N ALA A 111 -18.60 -6.89 13.17
CA ALA A 111 -18.18 -5.98 14.23
C ALA A 111 -16.72 -5.52 14.05
N TYR A 112 -15.87 -6.34 13.42
CA TYR A 112 -14.50 -5.96 13.09
C TYR A 112 -14.41 -4.82 12.07
N LEU A 113 -15.46 -4.55 11.29
CA LEU A 113 -15.51 -3.39 10.38
C LEU A 113 -15.48 -2.05 11.14
N ALA A 114 -15.79 -2.03 12.44
CA ALA A 114 -15.64 -0.84 13.27
C ALA A 114 -14.19 -0.35 13.33
N PHE A 115 -13.20 -1.25 13.27
CA PHE A 115 -11.78 -0.87 13.14
C PHE A 115 -11.54 -0.11 11.84
N VAL A 116 -12.20 -0.53 10.74
CA VAL A 116 -12.07 0.10 9.44
C VAL A 116 -12.63 1.53 9.43
N VAL A 117 -13.70 1.77 10.17
CA VAL A 117 -14.25 3.13 10.30
C VAL A 117 -13.39 3.96 11.24
N GLY A 118 -13.03 3.41 12.39
CA GLY A 118 -12.27 4.09 13.45
C GLY A 118 -10.90 4.59 13.00
N TRP A 119 -10.09 3.73 12.38
CA TRP A 119 -8.74 4.12 11.93
C TRP A 119 -8.77 5.15 10.78
N THR A 120 -9.84 5.18 9.97
CA THR A 120 -9.99 6.01 8.77
C THR A 120 -10.40 7.40 9.21
N GLY A 121 -11.38 7.47 10.11
CA GLY A 121 -11.70 8.69 10.84
C GLY A 121 -10.47 9.24 11.57
N GLY A 122 -9.70 8.38 12.23
CA GLY A 122 -8.42 8.75 12.86
C GLY A 122 -7.43 9.39 11.89
N TYR A 123 -7.27 8.82 10.68
CA TYR A 123 -6.42 9.38 9.63
C TYR A 123 -6.88 10.77 9.19
N VAL A 124 -8.20 10.98 9.02
CA VAL A 124 -8.77 12.30 8.70
C VAL A 124 -8.46 13.30 9.82
N LEU A 125 -8.64 12.92 11.07
CA LEU A 125 -8.33 13.78 12.22
C LEU A 125 -6.84 14.15 12.26
N VAL A 126 -5.94 13.18 12.05
CA VAL A 126 -4.49 13.46 11.97
C VAL A 126 -4.17 14.39 10.81
N ALA A 127 -4.78 14.17 9.64
CA ALA A 127 -4.55 14.99 8.45
C ALA A 127 -5.02 16.45 8.62
N VAL A 128 -6.15 16.68 9.30
CA VAL A 128 -6.71 18.02 9.49
C VAL A 128 -6.13 18.72 10.71
N LEU A 129 -5.96 18.00 11.82
CA LEU A 129 -5.60 18.60 13.11
C LEU A 129 -4.11 18.57 13.43
N MET A 130 -3.33 17.65 12.86
CA MET A 130 -1.91 17.50 13.19
C MET A 130 -1.00 17.90 12.02
N ALA A 131 -1.29 17.43 10.81
CA ALA A 131 -0.42 17.64 9.65
C ALA A 131 -0.13 19.12 9.33
N PRO A 132 -1.08 20.08 9.45
CA PRO A 132 -0.79 21.48 9.19
C PRO A 132 0.25 22.08 10.15
N TYR A 133 0.21 21.70 11.42
CA TYR A 133 1.15 22.19 12.43
C TYR A 133 2.54 21.60 12.23
N LEU A 134 2.63 20.30 11.94
CA LEU A 134 3.90 19.64 11.61
C LEU A 134 4.55 20.25 10.36
N ARG A 135 3.75 20.54 9.33
CA ARG A 135 4.23 21.20 8.10
C ARG A 135 4.77 22.60 8.36
N LYS A 136 4.07 23.41 9.18
CA LYS A 136 4.52 24.76 9.57
C LYS A 136 5.80 24.73 10.40
N PHE A 137 5.99 23.69 11.22
CA PHE A 137 7.16 23.56 12.08
C PHE A 137 8.45 23.19 11.32
N GLY A 138 8.33 22.50 10.19
CA GLY A 138 9.44 22.27 9.27
C GLY A 138 10.44 21.18 9.67
N CYS A 139 10.35 20.61 10.88
CA CYS A 139 11.20 19.50 11.32
C CYS A 139 11.03 18.24 10.47
N TYR A 140 12.07 17.40 10.50
CA TYR A 140 12.11 16.12 9.80
C TYR A 140 11.44 14.98 10.57
N THR A 141 11.33 15.08 11.90
CA THR A 141 10.81 14.01 12.75
C THR A 141 9.77 14.50 13.77
N VAL A 142 8.84 13.63 14.14
CA VAL A 142 7.83 13.92 15.19
C VAL A 142 8.47 14.07 16.58
N PRO A 143 9.47 13.25 16.99
CA PRO A 143 10.17 13.48 18.25
C PRO A 143 10.85 14.85 18.35
N ASP A 144 11.41 15.38 17.25
CA ASP A 144 11.99 16.73 17.25
C ASP A 144 10.94 17.82 17.43
N PHE A 145 9.77 17.64 16.82
CA PHE A 145 8.63 18.52 17.07
C PHE A 145 8.26 18.54 18.55
N ILE A 146 8.12 17.36 19.18
CA ILE A 146 7.77 17.25 20.61
C ILE A 146 8.85 17.86 21.49
N GLY A 147 10.12 17.52 21.27
CA GLY A 147 11.24 18.02 22.07
C GLY A 147 11.38 19.54 22.00
N THR A 148 11.09 20.14 20.84
CA THR A 148 11.18 21.58 20.66
C THR A 148 9.93 22.30 21.18
N ARG A 149 8.74 21.71 21.02
CA ARG A 149 7.47 22.28 21.48
C ARG A 149 7.33 22.31 23.00
N TYR A 150 7.84 21.28 23.67
CA TYR A 150 7.74 21.11 25.13
C TYR A 150 9.07 21.37 25.86
N GLY A 151 10.12 21.77 25.13
CA GLY A 151 11.35 22.31 25.71
C GLY A 151 12.17 21.32 26.53
N GLY A 152 12.62 20.20 25.94
CA GLY A 152 13.54 19.31 26.65
C GLY A 152 13.98 18.06 25.90
N ASN A 153 15.23 17.64 26.15
CA ASN A 153 15.77 16.36 25.66
C ASN A 153 15.02 15.16 26.24
N LEU A 154 14.43 15.29 27.44
CA LEU A 154 13.61 14.25 28.05
C LEU A 154 12.35 13.96 27.23
N ALA A 155 11.60 15.00 26.83
CA ALA A 155 10.42 14.85 26.01
C ALA A 155 10.75 14.26 24.62
N ARG A 156 11.88 14.69 24.02
CA ARG A 156 12.40 14.08 22.79
C ARG A 156 12.71 12.59 22.98
N LEU A 157 13.42 12.23 24.06
CA LEU A 157 13.78 10.84 24.35
C LEU A 157 12.56 9.96 24.55
N CYS A 158 11.57 10.41 25.34
CA CYS A 158 10.30 9.70 25.51
C CYS A 158 9.59 9.49 24.17
N ALA A 159 9.52 10.52 23.32
CA ALA A 159 8.92 10.41 22.00
C ALA A 159 9.68 9.43 21.09
N VAL A 160 11.01 9.40 21.14
CA VAL A 160 11.83 8.40 20.43
C VAL A 160 11.53 6.99 20.92
N ILE A 161 11.45 6.77 22.23
CA ILE A 161 11.14 5.45 22.80
C ILE A 161 9.77 4.97 22.31
N VAL A 162 8.74 5.82 22.40
CA VAL A 162 7.40 5.49 21.91
C VAL A 162 7.40 5.18 20.41
N LEU A 163 8.10 6.00 19.61
CA LEU A 163 8.22 5.80 18.17
C LEU A 163 8.90 4.46 17.85
N VAL A 164 9.99 4.12 18.54
CA VAL A 164 10.74 2.88 18.32
C VAL A 164 9.90 1.66 18.70
N VAL A 165 9.24 1.68 19.86
CA VAL A 165 8.38 0.58 20.30
C VAL A 165 7.23 0.35 19.32
N ALA A 166 6.51 1.42 18.94
CA ALA A 166 5.42 1.31 17.98
C ALA A 166 5.90 0.80 16.61
N SER A 167 7.03 1.33 16.11
CA SER A 167 7.60 0.91 14.82
C SER A 167 8.07 -0.54 14.84
N PHE A 168 8.71 -0.98 15.93
CA PHE A 168 9.20 -2.35 16.07
C PHE A 168 8.06 -3.36 16.08
N THR A 169 6.99 -3.08 16.83
CA THR A 169 5.78 -3.92 16.84
C THR A 169 5.17 -4.00 15.43
N TYR A 170 5.09 -2.86 14.74
CA TYR A 170 4.54 -2.80 13.39
C TYR A 170 5.37 -3.60 12.38
N VAL A 171 6.69 -3.39 12.36
CA VAL A 171 7.62 -4.11 11.47
C VAL A 171 7.55 -5.62 11.69
N THR A 172 7.48 -6.06 12.95
CA THR A 172 7.34 -7.49 13.29
C THR A 172 6.07 -8.09 12.69
N ALA A 173 4.94 -7.37 12.81
CA ALA A 173 3.68 -7.81 12.21
C ALA A 173 3.76 -7.89 10.68
N GLN A 174 4.41 -6.93 10.02
CA GLN A 174 4.58 -6.92 8.56
C GLN A 174 5.49 -8.04 8.05
N ILE A 175 6.58 -8.34 8.77
CA ILE A 175 7.48 -9.43 8.42
C ILE A 175 6.71 -10.76 8.48
N ASN A 176 5.92 -10.97 9.54
CA ASN A 176 5.13 -12.18 9.69
C ASN A 176 4.04 -12.30 8.60
N ALA A 177 3.34 -11.20 8.31
CA ALA A 177 2.35 -11.16 7.24
C ALA A 177 2.98 -11.49 5.88
N THR A 178 4.11 -10.87 5.56
CA THR A 178 4.84 -11.08 4.30
C THR A 178 5.29 -12.54 4.16
N GLY A 179 5.92 -13.12 5.20
CA GLY A 179 6.38 -14.50 5.18
C GLY A 179 5.23 -15.52 5.10
N THR A 180 4.12 -15.25 5.79
CA THR A 180 2.93 -16.10 5.74
C THR A 180 2.28 -16.05 4.36
N ILE A 181 2.12 -14.87 3.76
CA ILE A 181 1.58 -14.74 2.40
C ILE A 181 2.51 -15.41 1.39
N ALA A 182 3.82 -15.16 1.47
CA ALA A 182 4.79 -15.73 0.54
C ALA A 182 4.83 -17.27 0.61
N SER A 183 4.84 -17.84 1.82
CA SER A 183 4.85 -19.30 1.99
C SER A 183 3.57 -19.97 1.48
N ARG A 184 2.41 -19.30 1.62
CA ARG A 184 1.13 -19.82 1.12
C ARG A 184 0.94 -19.62 -0.38
N ALA A 185 1.34 -18.48 -0.93
CA ALA A 185 1.13 -18.14 -2.33
C ALA A 185 2.18 -18.76 -3.25
N LEU A 186 3.44 -18.85 -2.80
CA LEU A 186 4.57 -19.31 -3.61
C LEU A 186 5.05 -20.71 -3.24
N GLN A 187 4.46 -21.32 -2.20
CA GLN A 187 4.85 -22.65 -1.69
C GLN A 187 6.35 -22.74 -1.32
N ILE A 188 6.94 -21.64 -0.85
CA ILE A 188 8.33 -21.56 -0.39
C ILE A 188 8.41 -21.55 1.14
N PRO A 189 9.57 -21.88 1.75
CA PRO A 189 9.76 -21.73 3.18
C PRO A 189 9.52 -20.29 3.65
N PHE A 190 8.95 -20.14 4.86
CA PHE A 190 8.61 -18.84 5.45
C PHE A 190 9.83 -17.90 5.49
N GLU A 191 10.97 -18.42 5.92
CA GLU A 191 12.22 -17.68 6.07
C GLU A 191 12.70 -17.12 4.73
N VAL A 192 12.59 -17.93 3.67
CA VAL A 192 12.97 -17.52 2.30
C VAL A 192 12.04 -16.40 1.83
N GLY A 193 10.73 -16.54 2.05
CA GLY A 193 9.75 -15.50 1.72
C GLY A 193 10.01 -14.18 2.45
N VAL A 194 10.37 -14.24 3.74
CA VAL A 194 10.76 -13.06 4.53
C VAL A 194 12.01 -12.40 3.94
N TRP A 195 13.06 -13.17 3.64
CA TRP A 195 14.30 -12.59 3.10
C TRP A 195 14.10 -11.91 1.75
N PHE A 196 13.34 -12.53 0.84
CA PHE A 196 13.02 -11.90 -0.44
C PHE A 196 12.17 -10.63 -0.28
N GLY A 197 11.17 -10.65 0.61
CA GLY A 197 10.36 -9.47 0.92
C GLY A 197 11.18 -8.32 1.50
N LEU A 198 12.02 -8.61 2.50
CA LEU A 198 12.91 -7.63 3.12
C LEU A 198 13.93 -7.07 2.13
N LEU A 199 14.58 -7.94 1.35
CA LEU A 199 15.53 -7.51 0.32
C LEU A 199 14.86 -6.59 -0.70
N GLY A 200 13.66 -6.94 -1.17
CA GLY A 200 12.87 -6.11 -2.07
C GLY A 200 12.62 -4.71 -1.48
N ILE A 201 12.13 -4.64 -0.24
CA ILE A 201 11.85 -3.37 0.45
C ILE A 201 13.13 -2.54 0.61
N LEU A 202 14.24 -3.15 1.02
CA LEU A 202 15.51 -2.45 1.23
C LEU A 202 16.06 -1.87 -0.08
N LEU A 203 16.06 -2.66 -1.16
CA LEU A 203 16.50 -2.20 -2.49
C LEU A 203 15.67 -1.02 -3.00
N CYS A 204 14.37 -1.04 -2.75
CA CYS A 204 13.45 0.01 -3.20
C CYS A 204 13.54 1.29 -2.36
N SER A 205 13.88 1.20 -1.07
CA SER A 205 13.76 2.32 -0.13
C SER A 205 15.09 2.97 0.26
N MET A 206 16.17 2.18 0.43
CA MET A 206 17.43 2.70 0.96
C MET A 206 18.13 3.67 0.01
N LEU A 207 18.00 3.48 -1.30
CA LEU A 207 18.75 4.27 -2.29
C LEU A 207 18.24 5.71 -2.47
N GLY A 208 16.97 5.98 -2.14
CA GLY A 208 16.35 7.29 -2.39
C GLY A 208 15.45 7.82 -1.27
N GLY A 209 15.38 7.14 -0.13
CA GLY A 209 14.62 7.58 1.03
C GLY A 209 13.14 7.80 0.72
N MET A 210 12.54 8.83 1.34
CA MET A 210 11.14 9.21 1.19
C MET A 210 10.74 9.48 -0.26
N ARG A 211 11.65 10.01 -1.09
CA ARG A 211 11.37 10.21 -2.52
C ARG A 211 11.13 8.87 -3.22
N ALA A 212 12.04 7.91 -3.05
CA ALA A 212 11.90 6.58 -3.63
C ALA A 212 10.63 5.88 -3.11
N VAL A 213 10.44 5.91 -1.79
CA VAL A 213 9.27 5.31 -1.12
C VAL A 213 7.95 5.91 -1.64
N THR A 214 7.87 7.23 -1.82
CA THR A 214 6.64 7.87 -2.34
C THR A 214 6.31 7.36 -3.74
N TRP A 215 7.29 7.32 -4.65
CA TRP A 215 7.04 6.91 -6.03
C TRP A 215 6.75 5.41 -6.16
N THR A 216 7.36 4.56 -5.34
CA THR A 216 7.01 3.13 -5.28
C THR A 216 5.62 2.93 -4.68
N GLN A 217 5.25 3.67 -3.63
CA GLN A 217 3.92 3.61 -3.02
C GLN A 217 2.80 4.06 -3.98
N VAL A 218 3.03 5.06 -4.84
CA VAL A 218 2.06 5.42 -5.90
C VAL A 218 1.85 4.26 -6.87
N ALA A 219 2.92 3.55 -7.25
CA ALA A 219 2.81 2.38 -8.12
C ALA A 219 2.04 1.24 -7.40
N GLN A 220 2.37 0.98 -6.14
CA GLN A 220 1.68 0.01 -5.29
C GLN A 220 0.20 0.32 -5.14
N TYR A 221 -0.18 1.58 -4.96
CA TYR A 221 -1.57 2.00 -4.88
C TYR A 221 -2.37 1.56 -6.12
N ILE A 222 -1.82 1.77 -7.32
CA ILE A 222 -2.47 1.38 -8.59
C ILE A 222 -2.69 -0.13 -8.63
N VAL A 223 -1.66 -0.90 -8.28
CA VAL A 223 -1.73 -2.38 -8.23
C VAL A 223 -2.79 -2.83 -7.23
N LEU A 224 -2.78 -2.26 -6.03
CA LEU A 224 -3.72 -2.61 -4.96
C LEU A 224 -5.16 -2.30 -5.35
N ILE A 225 -5.45 -1.11 -5.86
CA ILE A 225 -6.82 -0.74 -6.26
C ILE A 225 -7.35 -1.67 -7.35
N ILE A 226 -6.53 -2.02 -8.34
CA ILE A 226 -6.93 -2.99 -9.37
C ILE A 226 -7.17 -4.37 -8.74
N ALA A 227 -6.24 -4.83 -7.89
CA ALA A 227 -6.33 -6.14 -7.23
C ALA A 227 -7.55 -6.27 -6.31
N TYR A 228 -7.97 -5.19 -5.64
CA TYR A 228 -9.18 -5.19 -4.79
C TYR A 228 -10.45 -5.06 -5.61
N LEU A 229 -10.50 -4.17 -6.61
CA LEU A 229 -11.73 -3.89 -7.33
C LEU A 229 -12.12 -5.01 -8.30
N VAL A 230 -11.16 -5.65 -8.97
CA VAL A 230 -11.44 -6.68 -9.99
C VAL A 230 -12.25 -7.85 -9.42
N PRO A 231 -11.84 -8.51 -8.30
CA PRO A 231 -12.63 -9.61 -7.72
C PRO A 231 -14.01 -9.16 -7.25
N VAL A 232 -14.12 -7.98 -6.65
CA VAL A 232 -15.39 -7.47 -6.11
C VAL A 232 -16.38 -7.16 -7.24
N ILE A 233 -15.92 -6.52 -8.33
CA ILE A 233 -16.72 -6.25 -9.53
C ILE A 233 -17.16 -7.57 -10.18
N TRP A 234 -16.25 -8.52 -10.31
CA TRP A 234 -16.56 -9.83 -10.90
C TRP A 234 -17.61 -10.57 -10.08
N MET A 235 -17.43 -10.65 -8.75
CA MET A 235 -18.37 -11.29 -7.84
C MET A 235 -19.74 -10.63 -7.87
N SER A 236 -19.80 -9.29 -7.90
CA SER A 236 -21.04 -8.53 -7.98
C SER A 236 -21.83 -8.85 -9.26
N ASN A 237 -21.14 -8.92 -10.40
CA ASN A 237 -21.76 -9.26 -11.68
C ASN A 237 -22.26 -10.72 -11.69
N LYS A 238 -21.45 -11.66 -11.20
CA LYS A 238 -21.83 -13.08 -11.11
C LYS A 238 -23.04 -13.33 -10.21
N GLN A 239 -23.23 -12.52 -9.17
CA GLN A 239 -24.37 -12.60 -8.26
C GLN A 239 -25.58 -11.77 -8.73
N GLY A 240 -25.48 -11.08 -9.86
CA GLY A 240 -26.60 -10.30 -10.43
C GLY A 240 -26.84 -8.94 -9.79
N PHE A 241 -25.94 -8.47 -8.91
CA PHE A 241 -26.08 -7.17 -8.25
C PHE A 241 -25.72 -6.00 -9.18
N GLY A 242 -24.95 -6.22 -10.25
CA GLY A 242 -24.56 -5.19 -11.21
C GLY A 242 -23.04 -5.08 -11.39
N LEU A 243 -22.59 -4.11 -12.18
CA LEU A 243 -21.18 -3.98 -12.56
C LEU A 243 -20.38 -3.13 -11.56
N ILE A 244 -21.04 -2.22 -10.84
CA ILE A 244 -20.39 -1.33 -9.88
C ILE A 244 -20.91 -1.66 -8.47
N PRO A 245 -20.22 -2.52 -7.71
CA PRO A 245 -20.67 -3.03 -6.41
C PRO A 245 -20.94 -1.91 -5.39
N GLN A 246 -20.27 -0.77 -5.52
CA GLN A 246 -20.39 0.37 -4.61
C GLN A 246 -21.80 1.00 -4.62
N PHE A 247 -22.53 0.92 -5.74
CA PHE A 247 -23.88 1.49 -5.84
C PHE A 247 -24.98 0.49 -5.45
N VAL A 248 -24.67 -0.81 -5.42
CA VAL A 248 -25.63 -1.91 -5.24
C VAL A 248 -25.40 -2.67 -3.94
N TYR A 249 -24.51 -2.13 -3.10
CA TYR A 249 -24.12 -2.73 -1.82
C TYR A 249 -25.29 -2.89 -0.86
N GLY A 250 -26.28 -1.99 -0.91
CA GLY A 250 -27.48 -2.06 -0.07
C GLY A 250 -28.29 -3.33 -0.28
N ASP A 251 -28.53 -3.70 -1.54
CA ASP A 251 -29.29 -4.89 -1.90
C ASP A 251 -28.53 -6.18 -1.53
N ALA A 252 -27.20 -6.16 -1.68
CA ALA A 252 -26.33 -7.27 -1.27
C ALA A 252 -26.35 -7.47 0.25
N VAL A 253 -26.27 -6.39 1.04
CA VAL A 253 -26.36 -6.46 2.51
C VAL A 253 -27.73 -6.94 2.97
N ALA A 254 -28.81 -6.44 2.34
CA ALA A 254 -30.17 -6.89 2.64
C ALA A 254 -30.31 -8.40 2.38
N ARG A 255 -29.77 -8.88 1.26
CA ARG A 255 -29.78 -10.31 0.93
C ARG A 255 -28.97 -11.15 1.92
N ILE A 256 -27.81 -10.65 2.37
CA ILE A 256 -27.02 -11.33 3.40
C ILE A 256 -27.79 -11.39 4.71
N ALA A 257 -28.42 -10.30 5.14
CA ALA A 257 -29.22 -10.25 6.36
C ALA A 257 -30.44 -11.19 6.34
N GLU A 258 -30.99 -11.49 5.15
CA GLU A 258 -32.01 -12.53 4.98
C GLU A 258 -31.43 -13.95 5.10
N LEU A 259 -30.22 -14.17 4.58
CA LEU A 259 -29.58 -15.48 4.50
C LEU A 259 -28.90 -15.92 5.80
N GLU A 260 -28.34 -14.98 6.57
CA GLU A 260 -27.69 -15.21 7.88
C GLU A 260 -28.58 -16.04 8.83
N PRO A 261 -29.85 -15.64 9.13
CA PRO A 261 -30.73 -16.43 9.98
C PRO A 261 -31.15 -17.79 9.38
N ILE A 262 -31.17 -17.92 8.05
CA ILE A 262 -31.51 -19.17 7.35
C ILE A 262 -30.35 -20.17 7.41
N LEU A 263 -29.11 -19.68 7.33
CA LEU A 263 -27.90 -20.49 7.32
C LEU A 263 -27.31 -20.71 8.72
N GLY A 264 -27.86 -20.05 9.74
CA GLY A 264 -27.42 -20.18 11.13
C GLY A 264 -26.03 -19.58 11.38
N VAL A 265 -25.69 -18.54 10.61
CA VAL A 265 -24.44 -17.77 10.71
C VAL A 265 -24.75 -16.34 11.13
#